data_AF-A0AAE4TRR8-F1
#
_entry.id   AF-A0AAE4TRR8-F1
#
_cell.length_a   1.000
_cell.length_b   1.000
_cell.length_c   1.000
_cell.angle_alpha   90.00
_cell.angle_beta   90.00
_cell.angle_gamma   90.00
#
_symmetry.space_group_name_H-M   'P 1'
#
loop_
_entity.id
_entity.type
_entity.pdbx_description
1 polymer ?
#
loop_
_entity_poly.entity_id
_entity_poly.type
_entity_poly.pdbx_seq_one_letter_code
_entity_poly.pdbx_strand_id
1 'polypeptide(L)'
;MKAVQRDPNWNLVTDTYIEPNNFAELFSLLVPCHPKGEGKERTILVWKEKEFYKEENLAAFIVYGMNKAKNLPQFHKDEIPTLVRILRLCQEIGWYEEANTFMVNQGLAEFVHTSLEYETWDLLTQAVALNYLIIKYRIGELTDGDVEIWDRVKFNEKCITDCKHLLSHKEVLEFTFFYMCKRAKSLSKEQLNSDMMSLAMYCNTFVYDLYTYDLLRKYRKCTDFLSYYGPSQAVLACQRAVLSQISDRLDPLKTTHVDDYLYVMKDMMEHMTIGIMDRYDHFIGKLLSYVPFFEMIQVPQHAYYCEELLYICKGIAYKEEILRNYLFIQLHDCLPSFFKLFLKNKRYATIHDILFYWCDDEQRMSLERKYNLSFIYEKYACG
;
A
#
# COMPACT_ATOMS: atom_id res chain seq x y z
N MET A 1 -3.10 5.84 35.53
CA MET A 1 -3.05 7.01 34.63
C MET A 1 -1.84 7.86 34.98
N LYS A 2 -0.92 8.09 34.03
CA LYS A 2 0.07 9.18 34.18
C LYS A 2 -0.70 10.49 34.33
N ALA A 3 -0.29 11.36 35.26
CA ALA A 3 -1.01 12.59 35.57
C ALA A 3 -0.91 13.60 34.40
N VAL A 4 -1.79 13.47 33.42
CA VAL A 4 -2.01 14.48 32.38
C VAL A 4 -3.08 15.43 32.89
N GLN A 5 -2.67 16.32 33.80
CA GLN A 5 -3.50 17.41 34.34
C GLN A 5 -3.26 18.69 33.53
N ARG A 6 -3.65 18.69 32.26
CA ARG A 6 -3.76 19.93 31.47
C ARG A 6 -5.02 19.86 30.62
N ASP A 7 -5.79 20.95 30.64
CA ASP A 7 -6.92 21.10 29.72
C ASP A 7 -6.44 21.07 28.27
N PRO A 8 -7.23 20.51 27.33
CA PRO A 8 -6.87 20.52 25.92
C PRO A 8 -6.66 21.94 25.40
N ASN A 9 -5.63 22.14 24.57
CA ASN A 9 -5.41 23.41 23.90
C ASN A 9 -6.42 23.57 22.75
N TRP A 10 -7.61 24.07 23.08
CA TRP A 10 -8.74 24.17 22.13
C TRP A 10 -8.43 24.98 20.88
N ASN A 11 -7.50 25.93 20.95
CA ASN A 11 -7.07 26.75 19.81
C ASN A 11 -6.49 25.92 18.65
N LEU A 12 -6.10 24.66 18.90
CA LEU A 12 -5.60 23.74 17.89
C LEU A 12 -6.69 23.16 16.98
N VAL A 13 -7.95 23.13 17.44
CA VAL A 13 -9.06 22.48 16.72
C VAL A 13 -10.21 23.43 16.39
N THR A 14 -10.42 24.47 17.18
CA THR A 14 -11.48 25.47 16.98
C THR A 14 -11.00 26.88 17.35
N ASP A 15 -11.64 27.90 16.77
CA ASP A 15 -11.41 29.30 17.14
C ASP A 15 -12.21 29.70 18.39
N THR A 16 -13.28 28.97 18.72
CA THR A 16 -14.06 29.15 19.94
C THR A 16 -14.52 27.79 20.46
N TYR A 17 -14.12 27.45 21.68
CA TYR A 17 -14.53 26.21 22.30
C TYR A 17 -15.98 26.27 22.76
N ILE A 18 -16.75 25.25 22.38
CA ILE A 18 -18.10 24.98 22.89
C ILE A 18 -18.06 23.55 23.41
N GLU A 19 -18.57 23.35 24.62
CA GLU A 19 -18.64 22.03 25.22
C GLU A 19 -19.58 21.12 24.41
N PRO A 20 -19.13 19.93 23.97
CA PRO A 20 -19.92 19.05 23.13
C PRO A 20 -21.07 18.42 23.92
N ASN A 21 -22.26 18.42 23.36
CA ASN A 21 -23.47 17.83 23.93
C ASN A 21 -23.90 16.55 23.20
N ASN A 22 -23.24 16.20 22.11
CA ASN A 22 -23.43 14.95 21.36
C ASN A 22 -22.10 14.45 20.79
N PHE A 23 -22.13 13.23 20.22
CA PHE A 23 -20.94 12.60 19.67
C PHE A 23 -20.40 13.29 18.41
N ALA A 24 -21.24 13.92 17.58
CA ALA A 24 -20.77 14.64 16.40
C ALA A 24 -19.90 15.85 16.79
N GLU A 25 -20.31 16.60 17.81
CA GLU A 25 -19.55 17.72 18.35
C GLU A 25 -18.23 17.23 18.96
N LEU A 26 -18.25 16.14 19.73
CA LEU A 26 -17.03 15.55 20.27
C LEU A 26 -16.09 15.06 19.16
N PHE A 27 -16.62 14.40 18.12
CA PHE A 27 -15.84 13.97 16.96
C PHE A 27 -15.12 15.15 16.30
N SER A 28 -15.82 16.26 16.10
CA SER A 28 -15.26 17.46 15.48
C SER A 28 -14.11 18.06 16.29
N LEU A 29 -14.13 17.95 17.63
CA LEU A 29 -13.04 18.40 18.50
C LEU A 29 -11.84 17.45 18.52
N LEU A 30 -12.02 16.19 18.12
CA LEU A 30 -10.97 15.18 18.05
C LEU A 30 -10.34 15.04 16.66
N VAL A 31 -10.84 15.80 15.68
CA VAL A 31 -10.33 15.84 14.31
C VAL A 31 -9.90 17.28 13.99
N PRO A 32 -8.59 17.56 13.86
CA PRO A 32 -8.15 18.90 13.52
C PRO A 32 -8.70 19.34 12.16
N CYS A 33 -9.01 20.63 12.03
CA CYS A 33 -9.53 21.19 10.79
C CYS A 33 -8.49 21.09 9.67
N HIS A 34 -8.77 20.31 8.63
CA HIS A 34 -7.96 20.32 7.40
C HIS A 34 -8.18 21.60 6.59
N PRO A 35 -7.17 22.08 5.85
CA PRO A 35 -7.35 23.17 4.90
C PRO A 35 -8.25 22.69 3.73
N LYS A 36 -9.52 23.09 3.73
CA LYS A 36 -10.38 23.06 2.53
C LYS A 36 -10.46 24.47 1.97
N GLY A 37 -9.47 24.84 1.16
CA GLY A 37 -9.46 26.05 0.35
C GLY A 37 -8.90 25.74 -1.02
N GLU A 38 -9.44 26.39 -2.06
CA GLU A 38 -9.12 26.24 -3.49
C GLU A 38 -7.61 26.16 -3.79
N GLY A 39 -7.02 24.97 -3.64
CA GLY A 39 -5.63 24.68 -3.98
C GLY A 39 -4.55 25.43 -3.16
N LYS A 40 -4.89 26.12 -2.08
CA LYS A 40 -3.91 26.81 -1.21
C LYS A 40 -3.98 26.32 0.22
N GLU A 41 -2.92 25.63 0.66
CA GLU A 41 -2.71 25.26 2.05
C GLU A 41 -2.66 26.52 2.93
N ARG A 42 -3.55 26.61 3.92
CA ARG A 42 -3.44 27.64 4.97
C ARG A 42 -2.36 27.19 5.94
N THR A 43 -1.17 27.79 5.86
CA THR A 43 0.01 27.46 6.70
C THR A 43 -0.32 27.36 8.19
N ILE A 44 -1.22 28.19 8.70
CA ILE A 44 -1.67 28.16 10.11
C ILE A 44 -2.42 26.87 10.45
N LEU A 45 -3.31 26.38 9.57
CA LEU A 45 -4.05 25.14 9.82
C LEU A 45 -3.12 23.92 9.79
N VAL A 46 -2.18 23.91 8.84
CA VAL A 46 -1.13 22.87 8.77
C VAL A 46 -0.28 22.86 10.04
N TRP A 47 0.08 24.04 10.56
CA TRP A 47 0.79 24.15 11.83
C TRP A 47 -0.06 23.66 13.01
N LYS A 48 -1.34 24.09 13.12
CA LYS A 48 -2.25 23.64 14.18
C LYS A 48 -2.42 22.12 14.19
N GLU A 49 -2.55 21.50 13.01
CA GLU A 49 -2.63 20.05 12.87
C GLU A 49 -1.35 19.35 13.36
N LYS A 50 -0.17 19.85 12.97
CA LYS A 50 1.11 19.31 13.45
C LYS A 50 1.26 19.42 14.96
N GLU A 51 0.87 20.56 15.54
CA GLU A 51 0.90 20.76 16.99
C GLU A 51 -0.10 19.87 17.72
N PHE A 52 -1.29 19.66 17.17
CA PHE A 52 -2.31 18.77 17.74
C PHE A 52 -1.79 17.35 17.93
N TYR A 53 -1.04 16.82 16.95
CA TYR A 53 -0.49 15.46 17.01
C TYR A 53 0.81 15.34 17.84
N LYS A 54 1.29 16.41 18.49
CA LYS A 54 2.36 16.26 19.49
C LYS A 54 1.82 15.58 20.74
N GLU A 55 2.58 14.62 21.26
CA GLU A 55 2.20 13.79 22.42
C GLU A 55 1.67 14.61 23.60
N GLU A 56 2.35 15.71 23.93
CA GLU A 56 2.00 16.64 25.02
C GLU A 56 0.64 17.32 24.87
N ASN A 57 0.19 17.58 23.64
CA ASN A 57 -1.12 18.16 23.36
C ASN A 57 -2.18 17.07 23.23
N LEU A 58 -1.85 15.99 22.50
CA LEU A 58 -2.80 14.94 22.17
C LEU A 58 -3.31 14.19 23.40
N ALA A 59 -2.45 13.97 24.39
CA ALA A 59 -2.82 13.28 25.63
C ALA A 59 -4.00 13.96 26.35
N ALA A 60 -4.05 15.30 26.37
CA ALA A 60 -5.15 16.04 26.97
C ALA A 60 -6.47 15.82 26.21
N PHE A 61 -6.44 15.87 24.86
CA PHE A 61 -7.61 15.60 24.03
C PHE A 61 -8.14 14.18 24.20
N ILE A 62 -7.26 13.18 24.32
CA ILE A 62 -7.64 11.78 24.56
C ILE A 62 -8.35 11.63 25.90
N VAL A 63 -7.75 12.14 26.99
CA VAL A 63 -8.34 12.04 28.33
C VAL A 63 -9.69 12.76 28.38
N TYR A 64 -9.78 13.94 27.78
CA TYR A 64 -11.04 14.67 27.65
C TYR A 64 -12.08 13.84 26.89
N GLY A 65 -11.73 13.31 25.71
CA GLY A 65 -12.64 12.52 24.89
C GLY A 65 -13.16 11.26 25.58
N MET A 66 -12.28 10.51 26.24
CA MET A 66 -12.65 9.33 27.02
C MET A 66 -13.61 9.65 28.16
N ASN A 67 -13.41 10.77 28.86
CA ASN A 67 -14.27 11.19 29.95
C ASN A 67 -15.61 11.71 29.43
N LYS A 68 -15.58 12.50 28.37
CA LYS A 68 -16.79 13.13 27.81
C LYS A 68 -17.71 12.10 27.15
N ALA A 69 -17.16 11.11 26.45
CA ALA A 69 -17.92 10.02 25.83
C ALA A 69 -18.85 9.30 26.83
N LYS A 70 -18.42 9.12 28.09
CA LYS A 70 -19.24 8.50 29.15
C LYS A 70 -20.50 9.28 29.53
N ASN A 71 -20.49 10.59 29.27
CA ASN A 71 -21.56 11.50 29.67
C ASN A 71 -22.48 11.88 28.50
N LEU A 72 -22.18 11.40 27.29
CA LEU A 72 -22.98 11.70 26.10
C LEU A 72 -24.13 10.70 25.93
N PRO A 73 -25.25 11.10 25.30
CA PRO A 73 -26.35 10.20 25.02
C PRO A 73 -25.91 9.05 24.10
N GLN A 74 -26.08 7.81 24.55
CA GLN A 74 -25.80 6.60 23.77
C GLN A 74 -26.77 6.45 22.58
N PHE A 75 -26.40 5.59 21.63
CA PHE A 75 -27.10 5.30 20.37
C PHE A 75 -27.14 6.48 19.40
N HIS A 76 -26.22 7.43 19.54
CA HIS A 76 -26.03 8.47 18.55
C HIS A 76 -25.35 7.88 17.30
N LYS A 77 -25.76 8.29 16.09
CA LYS A 77 -25.19 7.78 14.84
C LYS A 77 -23.66 7.91 14.74
N ASP A 78 -23.11 8.94 15.38
CA ASP A 78 -21.68 9.26 15.39
C ASP A 78 -20.93 8.70 16.61
N GLU A 79 -21.59 7.90 17.46
CA GLU A 79 -20.98 7.29 18.64
C GLU A 79 -19.78 6.41 18.27
N ILE A 80 -20.00 5.34 17.50
CA ILE A 80 -18.93 4.40 17.13
C ILE A 80 -17.76 5.10 16.42
N PRO A 81 -17.96 5.96 15.39
CA PRO A 81 -16.86 6.70 14.79
C PRO A 81 -16.06 7.54 15.79
N THR A 82 -16.73 8.15 16.78
CA THR A 82 -16.06 8.94 17.82
C THR A 82 -15.26 8.08 18.78
N LEU A 83 -15.81 6.96 19.21
CA LEU A 83 -15.10 6.02 20.08
C LEU A 83 -13.87 5.45 19.37
N VAL A 84 -14.00 5.05 18.10
CA VAL A 84 -12.88 4.58 17.28
C VAL A 84 -11.86 5.69 17.05
N ARG A 85 -12.28 6.94 16.87
CA ARG A 85 -11.36 8.07 16.77
C ARG A 85 -10.54 8.24 18.04
N ILE A 86 -11.13 8.09 19.22
CA ILE A 86 -10.40 8.11 20.50
C ILE A 86 -9.36 6.99 20.55
N LEU A 87 -9.73 5.75 20.16
CA LEU A 87 -8.79 4.63 20.08
C LEU A 87 -7.61 4.94 19.14
N ARG A 88 -7.91 5.50 17.96
CA ARG A 88 -6.90 5.89 16.98
C ARG A 88 -5.94 6.94 17.54
N LEU A 89 -6.44 7.90 18.32
CA LEU A 89 -5.60 8.89 18.99
C LEU A 89 -4.70 8.26 20.06
N CYS A 90 -5.19 7.29 20.82
CA CYS A 90 -4.35 6.54 21.76
C CYS A 90 -3.19 5.82 21.06
N GLN A 91 -3.44 5.25 19.88
CA GLN A 91 -2.40 4.59 19.08
C GLN A 91 -1.28 5.57 18.68
N GLU A 92 -1.60 6.84 18.36
CA GLU A 92 -0.59 7.86 17.98
C GLU A 92 0.46 8.09 19.07
N ILE A 93 0.10 7.89 20.34
CA ILE A 93 1.01 8.08 21.50
C ILE A 93 1.34 6.77 22.21
N GLY A 94 1.00 5.63 21.62
CA GLY A 94 1.33 4.30 22.14
C GLY A 94 0.60 3.89 23.43
N TRP A 95 -0.55 4.50 23.74
CA TRP A 95 -1.38 4.18 24.91
C TRP A 95 -2.30 2.98 24.63
N TYR A 96 -1.71 1.83 24.29
CA TYR A 96 -2.48 0.65 23.86
C TYR A 96 -3.26 -0.01 25.02
N GLU A 97 -2.74 0.02 26.24
CA GLU A 97 -3.41 -0.52 27.43
C GLU A 97 -4.66 0.29 27.79
N GLU A 98 -4.54 1.62 27.76
CA GLU A 98 -5.66 2.53 27.95
C GLU A 98 -6.67 2.40 26.80
N ALA A 99 -6.21 2.23 25.56
CA ALA A 99 -7.07 1.99 24.42
C ALA A 99 -7.86 0.68 24.57
N ASN A 100 -7.21 -0.40 25.00
CA ASN A 100 -7.86 -1.69 25.25
C ASN A 100 -8.94 -1.57 26.34
N THR A 101 -8.57 -0.95 27.46
CA THR A 101 -9.50 -0.71 28.58
C THR A 101 -10.71 0.11 28.13
N PHE A 102 -10.49 1.17 27.35
CA PHE A 102 -11.58 1.99 26.81
C PHE A 102 -12.45 1.20 25.83
N MET A 103 -11.84 0.46 24.91
CA MET A 103 -12.54 -0.37 23.91
C MET A 103 -13.47 -1.40 24.57
N VAL A 104 -13.02 -2.08 25.63
CA VAL A 104 -13.83 -3.04 26.39
C VAL A 104 -14.96 -2.33 27.13
N ASN A 105 -14.65 -1.24 27.85
CA ASN A 105 -15.66 -0.51 28.64
C ASN A 105 -16.76 0.13 27.79
N GLN A 106 -16.47 0.44 26.52
CA GLN A 106 -17.44 1.00 25.58
C GLN A 106 -18.14 -0.08 24.73
N GLY A 107 -17.95 -1.37 25.02
CA GLY A 107 -18.60 -2.47 24.31
C GLY A 107 -18.12 -2.70 22.88
N LEU A 108 -17.05 -2.02 22.43
CA LEU A 108 -16.54 -2.18 21.06
C LEU A 108 -15.92 -3.56 20.83
N ALA A 109 -15.32 -4.16 21.87
CA ALA A 109 -14.82 -5.54 21.79
C ALA A 109 -15.97 -6.54 21.58
N GLU A 110 -17.07 -6.40 22.33
CA GLU A 110 -18.27 -7.21 22.17
C GLU A 110 -18.91 -7.00 20.79
N PHE A 111 -19.01 -5.74 20.35
CA PHE A 111 -19.51 -5.38 19.02
C PHE A 111 -18.77 -6.13 17.90
N VAL A 112 -17.44 -6.24 17.95
CA VAL A 112 -16.68 -6.98 16.93
C VAL A 112 -17.01 -8.48 16.95
N HIS A 113 -17.14 -9.08 18.12
CA HIS A 113 -17.48 -10.50 18.25
C HIS A 113 -18.91 -10.78 17.79
N THR A 114 -19.90 -10.00 18.22
CA THR A 114 -21.28 -10.13 17.76
C THR A 114 -21.40 -9.89 16.25
N SER A 115 -20.54 -9.05 15.67
CA SER A 115 -20.50 -8.81 14.22
C SER A 115 -20.17 -10.08 13.42
N LEU A 116 -19.47 -11.07 13.99
CA LEU A 116 -19.16 -12.34 13.30
C LEU A 116 -20.43 -13.12 12.93
N GLU A 117 -21.54 -12.92 13.64
CA GLU A 117 -22.82 -13.57 13.33
C GLU A 117 -23.46 -13.06 12.02
N TYR A 118 -23.02 -11.91 11.52
CA TYR A 118 -23.53 -11.30 10.29
C TYR A 118 -22.67 -11.65 9.08
N GLU A 119 -23.30 -11.87 7.92
CA GLU A 119 -22.59 -12.23 6.68
C GLU A 119 -21.76 -11.07 6.11
N THR A 120 -22.24 -9.83 6.23
CA THR A 120 -21.61 -8.65 5.63
C THR A 120 -21.27 -7.60 6.67
N TRP A 121 -20.07 -7.05 6.59
CA TRP A 121 -19.62 -5.95 7.46
C TRP A 121 -19.54 -4.65 6.67
N ASP A 122 -20.08 -3.57 7.22
CA ASP A 122 -19.86 -2.23 6.68
C ASP A 122 -18.43 -1.72 6.97
N LEU A 123 -18.04 -0.60 6.35
CA LEU A 123 -16.69 -0.05 6.51
C LEU A 123 -16.38 0.34 7.95
N LEU A 124 -17.39 0.81 8.70
CA LEU A 124 -17.20 1.21 10.09
C LEU A 124 -16.90 -0.01 10.97
N THR A 125 -17.64 -1.10 10.79
CA THR A 125 -17.43 -2.39 11.47
C THR A 125 -16.03 -2.92 11.19
N GLN A 126 -15.60 -2.86 9.93
CA GLN A 126 -14.24 -3.24 9.53
C GLN A 126 -13.17 -2.34 10.18
N ALA A 127 -13.43 -1.04 10.30
CA ALA A 127 -12.51 -0.11 10.97
C ALA A 127 -12.43 -0.37 12.48
N VAL A 128 -13.54 -0.70 13.14
CA VAL A 128 -13.56 -1.12 14.56
C VAL A 128 -12.74 -2.40 14.73
N ALA A 129 -12.98 -3.40 13.89
CA ALA A 129 -12.28 -4.68 13.92
C ALA A 129 -10.76 -4.55 13.69
N LEU A 130 -10.33 -3.69 12.77
CA LEU A 130 -8.90 -3.42 12.57
C LEU A 130 -8.27 -2.76 13.80
N ASN A 131 -8.92 -1.78 14.42
CA ASN A 131 -8.44 -1.19 15.66
C ASN A 131 -8.36 -2.21 16.80
N TYR A 132 -9.39 -3.06 16.93
CA TYR A 132 -9.42 -4.16 17.89
C TYR A 132 -8.20 -5.09 17.73
N LEU A 133 -7.95 -5.55 16.51
CA LEU A 133 -6.82 -6.43 16.21
C LEU A 133 -5.46 -5.77 16.48
N ILE A 134 -5.28 -4.51 16.07
CA ILE A 134 -4.02 -3.77 16.28
C ILE A 134 -3.76 -3.53 17.77
N ILE A 135 -4.78 -3.13 18.54
CA ILE A 135 -4.63 -2.91 19.98
C ILE A 135 -4.25 -4.21 20.68
N LYS A 136 -4.98 -5.31 20.42
CA LYS A 136 -4.67 -6.64 20.98
C LYS A 136 -3.29 -7.14 20.58
N TYR A 137 -2.86 -6.87 19.34
CA TYR A 137 -1.50 -7.16 18.90
C TYR A 137 -0.45 -6.46 19.76
N ARG A 138 -0.64 -5.16 20.02
CA ARG A 138 0.34 -4.32 20.73
C ARG A 138 0.46 -4.66 22.21
N ILE A 139 -0.62 -5.10 22.84
CA ILE A 139 -0.63 -5.56 24.24
C ILE A 139 -0.33 -7.07 24.39
N GLY A 140 -0.20 -7.81 23.28
CA GLY A 140 0.13 -9.24 23.31
C GLY A 140 -1.04 -10.17 23.65
N GLU A 141 -2.28 -9.72 23.48
CA GLU A 141 -3.50 -10.47 23.84
C GLU A 141 -4.21 -11.13 22.63
N LEU A 142 -3.54 -11.24 21.48
CA LEU A 142 -4.12 -11.92 20.32
C LEU A 142 -4.37 -13.41 20.59
N THR A 143 -5.61 -13.86 20.38
CA THR A 143 -6.02 -15.26 20.52
C THR A 143 -6.25 -15.92 19.16
N ASP A 144 -6.49 -17.23 19.14
CA ASP A 144 -6.84 -17.95 17.92
C ASP A 144 -8.24 -17.58 17.38
N GLY A 145 -9.14 -17.08 18.24
CA GLY A 145 -10.45 -16.57 17.82
C GLY A 145 -10.35 -15.30 16.97
N ASP A 146 -9.25 -14.54 17.09
CA ASP A 146 -9.04 -13.32 16.29
C ASP A 146 -8.75 -13.60 14.81
N VAL A 147 -8.54 -14.87 14.45
CA VAL A 147 -8.31 -15.33 13.08
C VAL A 147 -9.51 -15.02 12.19
N GLU A 148 -10.71 -15.34 12.66
CA GLU A 148 -11.92 -15.16 11.86
C GLU A 148 -12.16 -13.66 11.58
N ILE A 149 -11.90 -12.82 12.58
CA ILE A 149 -11.96 -11.36 12.45
C ILE A 149 -10.96 -10.89 11.40
N TRP A 150 -9.70 -11.36 11.47
CA TRP A 150 -8.67 -11.02 10.50
C TRP A 150 -9.05 -11.43 9.06
N ASP A 151 -9.51 -12.66 8.86
CA ASP A 151 -9.87 -13.16 7.54
C ASP A 151 -11.00 -12.35 6.89
N ARG A 152 -11.85 -11.68 7.68
CA ARG A 152 -12.90 -10.77 7.19
C ARG A 152 -12.42 -9.36 6.83
N VAL A 153 -11.30 -8.90 7.38
CA VAL A 153 -10.83 -7.50 7.22
C VAL A 153 -9.50 -7.34 6.50
N LYS A 154 -8.78 -8.44 6.22
CA LYS A 154 -7.50 -8.41 5.51
C LYS A 154 -7.61 -7.82 4.11
N PHE A 155 -6.57 -7.11 3.67
CA PHE A 155 -6.44 -6.53 2.33
C PHE A 155 -7.57 -5.55 1.91
N ASN A 156 -8.19 -4.87 2.86
CA ASN A 156 -9.34 -4.00 2.58
C ASN A 156 -8.91 -2.57 2.20
N GLU A 157 -8.66 -2.35 0.91
CA GLU A 157 -8.21 -1.05 0.37
C GLU A 157 -9.24 0.07 0.61
N LYS A 158 -10.54 -0.25 0.49
CA LYS A 158 -11.62 0.73 0.64
C LYS A 158 -11.72 1.24 2.07
N CYS A 159 -11.64 0.36 3.06
CA CYS A 159 -11.67 0.74 4.47
C CYS A 159 -10.50 1.66 4.83
N ILE A 160 -9.29 1.37 4.36
CA ILE A 160 -8.13 2.25 4.58
C ILE A 160 -8.32 3.63 3.97
N THR A 161 -8.83 3.68 2.74
CA THR A 161 -8.97 4.94 2.01
C THR A 161 -10.09 5.80 2.59
N ASP A 162 -11.25 5.20 2.85
CA ASP A 162 -12.47 5.91 3.25
C ASP A 162 -12.49 6.21 4.77
N CYS A 163 -11.80 5.39 5.59
CA CYS A 163 -11.76 5.54 7.06
C CYS A 163 -10.41 6.04 7.59
N LYS A 164 -9.63 6.78 6.79
CA LYS A 164 -8.29 7.26 7.14
C LYS A 164 -8.14 7.97 8.50
N HIS A 165 -9.19 8.63 8.99
CA HIS A 165 -9.17 9.33 10.29
C HIS A 165 -9.39 8.39 11.49
N LEU A 166 -9.89 7.18 11.23
CA LEU A 166 -10.23 6.15 12.21
C LEU A 166 -9.17 5.06 12.29
N LEU A 167 -8.23 5.01 11.34
CA LEU A 167 -7.26 3.93 11.22
C LEU A 167 -5.83 4.46 11.10
N SER A 168 -4.89 3.69 11.62
CA SER A 168 -3.47 3.91 11.41
C SER A 168 -3.03 3.04 10.25
N HIS A 169 -2.90 3.60 9.05
CA HIS A 169 -2.52 2.78 7.90
C HIS A 169 -1.15 2.12 8.09
N LYS A 170 -0.19 2.84 8.69
CA LYS A 170 1.10 2.27 9.11
C LYS A 170 0.92 1.02 9.97
N GLU A 171 0.09 1.08 11.00
CA GLU A 171 -0.10 -0.07 11.88
C GLU A 171 -0.90 -1.19 11.24
N VAL A 172 -1.84 -0.89 10.34
CA VAL A 172 -2.54 -1.92 9.54
C VAL A 172 -1.55 -2.69 8.69
N LEU A 173 -0.61 -2.02 8.01
CA LEU A 173 0.44 -2.68 7.22
C LEU A 173 1.35 -3.53 8.10
N GLU A 174 1.82 -2.99 9.23
CA GLU A 174 2.64 -3.74 10.18
C GLU A 174 1.92 -4.97 10.73
N PHE A 175 0.65 -4.82 11.09
CA PHE A 175 -0.19 -5.90 11.59
C PHE A 175 -0.44 -6.96 10.49
N THR A 176 -0.70 -6.53 9.26
CA THR A 176 -0.87 -7.42 8.09
C THR A 176 0.35 -8.31 7.90
N PHE A 177 1.56 -7.73 7.92
CA PHE A 177 2.80 -8.49 7.80
C PHE A 177 2.99 -9.50 8.94
N PHE A 178 2.74 -9.06 10.17
CA PHE A 178 2.82 -9.93 11.34
C PHE A 178 1.83 -11.10 11.24
N TYR A 179 0.57 -10.82 10.94
CA TYR A 179 -0.49 -11.81 10.98
C TYR A 179 -0.37 -12.82 9.85
N MET A 180 0.04 -12.37 8.65
CA MET A 180 0.43 -13.25 7.55
C MET A 180 1.49 -14.27 7.99
N CYS A 181 2.56 -13.83 8.64
CA CYS A 181 3.59 -14.74 9.17
C CYS A 181 3.04 -15.66 10.28
N LYS A 182 2.22 -15.13 11.20
CA LYS A 182 1.60 -15.92 12.28
C LYS A 182 0.78 -17.09 11.73
N ARG A 183 0.07 -16.88 10.61
CA ARG A 183 -0.82 -17.87 10.00
C ARG A 183 -0.12 -18.86 9.05
N ALA A 184 1.08 -18.53 8.58
CA ALA A 184 1.76 -19.26 7.50
C ALA A 184 1.77 -20.79 7.66
N LYS A 185 2.04 -21.30 8.85
CA LYS A 185 2.10 -22.75 9.13
C LYS A 185 0.74 -23.46 9.00
N SER A 186 -0.36 -22.74 9.18
CA SER A 186 -1.72 -23.29 9.15
C SER A 186 -2.37 -23.25 7.76
N LEU A 187 -1.77 -22.54 6.81
CA LEU A 187 -2.33 -22.37 5.47
C LEU A 187 -1.95 -23.53 4.56
N SER A 188 -2.88 -23.95 3.69
CA SER A 188 -2.53 -24.78 2.54
C SER A 188 -1.63 -24.00 1.58
N LYS A 189 -0.95 -24.71 0.67
CA LYS A 189 -0.10 -24.06 -0.34
C LYS A 189 -0.90 -23.11 -1.24
N GLU A 190 -2.12 -23.49 -1.59
CA GLU A 190 -3.04 -22.71 -2.42
C GLU A 190 -3.50 -21.45 -1.68
N GLN A 191 -3.86 -21.58 -0.39
CA GLN A 191 -4.23 -20.45 0.45
C GLN A 191 -3.04 -19.50 0.64
N LEU A 192 -1.85 -20.02 0.90
CA LEU A 192 -0.63 -19.22 1.01
C LEU A 192 -0.34 -18.46 -0.29
N ASN A 193 -0.43 -19.11 -1.45
CA ASN A 193 -0.26 -18.45 -2.75
C ASN A 193 -1.28 -17.32 -2.95
N SER A 194 -2.55 -17.56 -2.62
CA SER A 194 -3.62 -16.57 -2.76
C SER A 194 -3.42 -15.37 -1.82
N ASP A 195 -3.10 -15.63 -0.56
CA ASP A 195 -2.91 -14.59 0.45
C ASP A 195 -1.63 -13.79 0.16
N MET A 196 -0.56 -14.44 -0.31
CA MET A 196 0.64 -13.73 -0.76
C MET A 196 0.38 -12.88 -2.01
N MET A 197 -0.36 -13.38 -3.00
CA MET A 197 -0.75 -12.53 -4.15
C MET A 197 -1.55 -11.31 -3.71
N SER A 198 -2.52 -11.51 -2.80
CA SER A 198 -3.33 -10.41 -2.24
C SER A 198 -2.45 -9.42 -1.47
N LEU A 199 -1.45 -9.90 -0.73
CA LEU A 199 -0.45 -9.05 -0.08
C LEU A 199 0.36 -8.22 -1.07
N ALA A 200 0.83 -8.81 -2.18
CA ALA A 200 1.57 -8.07 -3.19
C ALA A 200 0.69 -7.00 -3.87
N MET A 201 -0.56 -7.33 -4.21
CA MET A 201 -1.53 -6.38 -4.75
C MET A 201 -1.77 -5.22 -3.78
N TYR A 202 -2.05 -5.54 -2.51
CA TYR A 202 -2.29 -4.56 -1.47
C TYR A 202 -1.08 -3.63 -1.24
N CYS A 203 0.13 -4.21 -1.14
CA CYS A 203 1.36 -3.44 -1.04
C CYS A 203 1.64 -2.60 -2.30
N ASN A 204 1.27 -3.09 -3.49
CA ASN A 204 1.42 -2.35 -4.73
C ASN A 204 0.44 -1.17 -4.85
N THR A 205 -0.78 -1.30 -4.31
CA THR A 205 -1.73 -0.20 -4.18
C THR A 205 -1.17 0.90 -3.26
N PHE A 206 -0.47 0.51 -2.19
CA PHE A 206 0.04 1.42 -1.16
C PHE A 206 1.57 1.59 -1.15
N VAL A 207 2.23 1.51 -2.32
CA VAL A 207 3.70 1.64 -2.46
C VAL A 207 4.22 2.93 -1.82
N TYR A 208 3.51 4.04 -1.98
CA TYR A 208 3.92 5.32 -1.42
C TYR A 208 3.88 5.35 0.11
N ASP A 209 2.90 4.68 0.72
CA ASP A 209 2.77 4.61 2.17
C ASP A 209 3.82 3.69 2.77
N LEU A 210 4.12 2.56 2.12
CA LEU A 210 5.23 1.68 2.49
C LEU A 210 6.58 2.40 2.49
N TYR A 211 6.79 3.26 1.49
CA TYR A 211 7.95 4.15 1.41
C TYR A 211 7.95 5.18 2.55
N THR A 212 6.85 5.93 2.70
CA THR A 212 6.74 7.04 3.68
C THR A 212 6.87 6.55 5.12
N TYR A 213 6.40 5.33 5.41
CA TYR A 213 6.46 4.74 6.75
C TYR A 213 7.70 3.88 7.00
N ASP A 214 8.65 3.82 6.05
CA ASP A 214 9.88 3.00 6.13
C ASP A 214 9.61 1.52 6.44
N LEU A 215 8.66 0.93 5.70
CA LEU A 215 8.18 -0.44 5.94
C LEU A 215 8.84 -1.50 5.04
N LEU A 216 9.73 -1.10 4.13
CA LEU A 216 10.40 -2.00 3.18
C LEU A 216 11.06 -3.20 3.87
N ARG A 217 11.83 -2.95 4.95
CA ARG A 217 12.54 -4.01 5.69
C ARG A 217 11.56 -4.99 6.36
N LYS A 218 10.41 -4.51 6.85
CA LYS A 218 9.40 -5.36 7.49
C LYS A 218 8.69 -6.21 6.45
N TYR A 219 8.32 -5.62 5.31
CA TYR A 219 7.70 -6.34 4.21
C TYR A 219 8.63 -7.44 3.68
N ARG A 220 9.91 -7.14 3.43
CA ARG A 220 10.91 -8.14 3.00
C ARG A 220 11.05 -9.30 3.99
N LYS A 221 11.19 -9.01 5.28
CA LYS A 221 11.26 -10.06 6.31
C LYS A 221 10.02 -10.96 6.32
N CYS A 222 8.84 -10.38 6.09
CA CYS A 222 7.60 -11.12 5.97
C CYS A 222 7.67 -12.08 4.77
N THR A 223 8.01 -11.59 3.58
CA THR A 223 8.06 -12.41 2.37
C THR A 223 9.14 -13.49 2.43
N ASP A 224 10.32 -13.16 2.99
CA ASP A 224 11.40 -14.13 3.21
C ASP A 224 10.95 -15.25 4.14
N PHE A 225 10.27 -14.92 5.24
CA PHE A 225 9.71 -15.90 6.16
C PHE A 225 8.65 -16.79 5.50
N LEU A 226 7.73 -16.21 4.73
CA LEU A 226 6.70 -16.95 4.02
C LEU A 226 7.28 -17.89 2.95
N SER A 227 8.43 -17.55 2.37
CA SER A 227 9.09 -18.39 1.36
C SER A 227 9.49 -19.78 1.88
N TYR A 228 9.74 -19.93 3.19
CA TYR A 228 10.08 -21.21 3.81
C TYR A 228 8.95 -22.26 3.72
N TYR A 229 7.71 -21.81 3.50
CA TYR A 229 6.53 -22.67 3.38
C TYR A 229 6.24 -23.09 1.93
N GLY A 230 7.15 -22.81 1.00
CA GLY A 230 7.12 -23.31 -0.38
C GLY A 230 5.98 -22.77 -1.28
N PRO A 231 5.66 -21.46 -1.26
CA PRO A 231 4.79 -20.87 -2.28
C PRO A 231 5.40 -21.02 -3.69
N SER A 232 4.60 -20.79 -4.72
CA SER A 232 5.09 -20.87 -6.11
C SER A 232 6.09 -19.75 -6.44
N GLN A 233 7.02 -20.02 -7.35
CA GLN A 233 8.03 -19.03 -7.75
C GLN A 233 7.41 -17.78 -8.38
N ALA A 234 6.32 -17.92 -9.15
CA ALA A 234 5.60 -16.78 -9.71
C ALA A 234 5.09 -15.82 -8.61
N VAL A 235 4.54 -16.37 -7.53
CA VAL A 235 4.04 -15.56 -6.40
C VAL A 235 5.19 -14.87 -5.66
N LEU A 236 6.31 -15.55 -5.46
CA LEU A 236 7.51 -14.95 -4.87
C LEU A 236 8.09 -13.84 -5.75
N ALA A 237 8.13 -14.04 -7.06
CA ALA A 237 8.59 -13.03 -8.01
C ALA A 237 7.68 -11.78 -8.00
N CYS A 238 6.36 -11.94 -7.87
CA CYS A 238 5.45 -10.81 -7.64
C CYS A 238 5.77 -10.04 -6.36
N GLN A 239 6.11 -10.71 -5.25
CA GLN A 239 6.54 -10.01 -4.02
C GLN A 239 7.80 -9.19 -4.27
N ARG A 240 8.81 -9.81 -4.90
CA ARG A 240 10.08 -9.17 -5.25
C ARG A 240 9.84 -7.96 -6.14
N ALA A 241 8.91 -8.04 -7.09
CA ALA A 241 8.61 -6.93 -8.01
C ALA A 241 8.08 -5.71 -7.26
N VAL A 242 7.21 -5.93 -6.26
CA VAL A 242 6.74 -4.83 -5.41
C VAL A 242 7.87 -4.28 -4.53
N LEU A 243 8.72 -5.15 -3.97
CA LEU A 243 9.88 -4.74 -3.18
C LEU A 243 10.90 -3.92 -3.97
N SER A 244 11.22 -4.32 -5.20
CA SER A 244 12.12 -3.58 -6.08
C SER A 244 11.51 -2.24 -6.49
N GLN A 245 10.20 -2.18 -6.76
CA GLN A 245 9.50 -0.92 -7.04
C GLN A 245 9.57 0.08 -5.88
N ILE A 246 9.43 -0.38 -4.63
CA ILE A 246 9.59 0.47 -3.44
C ILE A 246 11.05 0.93 -3.32
N SER A 247 12.00 0.02 -3.60
CA SER A 247 13.44 0.29 -3.51
C SER A 247 13.90 1.35 -4.52
N ASP A 248 13.37 1.36 -5.74
CA ASP A 248 13.67 2.36 -6.77
C ASP A 248 13.30 3.79 -6.35
N ARG A 249 12.35 3.95 -5.40
CA ARG A 249 11.97 5.26 -4.85
C ARG A 249 12.91 5.76 -3.75
N LEU A 250 13.81 4.90 -3.25
CA LEU A 250 14.72 5.24 -2.18
C LEU A 250 16.02 5.83 -2.73
N ASP A 251 16.67 6.66 -1.91
CA ASP A 251 17.97 7.25 -2.27
C ASP A 251 19.02 6.13 -2.42
N PRO A 252 19.63 5.97 -3.61
CA PRO A 252 20.59 4.90 -3.90
C PRO A 252 21.80 4.86 -2.95
N LEU A 253 22.13 6.00 -2.33
CA LEU A 253 23.21 6.09 -1.35
C LEU A 253 22.78 5.65 0.06
N LYS A 254 21.47 5.58 0.31
CA LYS A 254 20.88 5.20 1.60
C LYS A 254 20.29 3.79 1.57
N THR A 255 20.14 3.20 0.39
CA THR A 255 19.57 1.86 0.23
C THR A 255 20.42 0.99 -0.66
N THR A 256 20.81 -0.17 -0.15
CA THR A 256 21.25 -1.28 -0.99
C THR A 256 20.08 -1.66 -1.86
N HIS A 257 20.16 -1.41 -3.17
CA HIS A 257 19.20 -1.92 -4.16
C HIS A 257 19.01 -3.41 -3.90
N VAL A 258 17.81 -3.76 -3.45
CA VAL A 258 17.54 -5.09 -2.88
C VAL A 258 17.50 -6.13 -3.98
N ASP A 259 16.84 -5.80 -5.09
CA ASP A 259 16.76 -6.57 -6.31
C ASP A 259 16.56 -5.60 -7.48
N ASP A 260 17.21 -5.89 -8.61
CA ASP A 260 17.05 -5.14 -9.86
C ASP A 260 15.63 -5.34 -10.42
N TYR A 261 14.89 -4.24 -10.61
CA TYR A 261 13.49 -4.31 -11.02
C TYR A 261 13.31 -5.14 -12.30
N LEU A 262 14.13 -4.92 -13.33
CA LEU A 262 14.00 -5.64 -14.59
C LEU A 262 14.38 -7.11 -14.48
N TYR A 263 15.43 -7.41 -13.72
CA TYR A 263 15.80 -8.78 -13.43
C TYR A 263 14.62 -9.53 -12.78
N VAL A 264 13.93 -8.87 -11.84
CA VAL A 264 12.75 -9.42 -11.19
C VAL A 264 11.56 -9.56 -12.15
N MET A 265 11.32 -8.59 -13.04
CA MET A 265 10.26 -8.71 -14.04
C MET A 265 10.51 -9.87 -15.00
N LYS A 266 11.76 -10.09 -15.38
CA LYS A 266 12.19 -11.27 -16.15
C LYS A 266 11.93 -12.57 -15.37
N ASP A 267 12.40 -12.68 -14.13
CA ASP A 267 12.19 -13.85 -13.24
C ASP A 267 10.69 -14.16 -13.06
N MET A 268 9.89 -13.10 -12.87
CA MET A 268 8.45 -13.20 -12.79
C MET A 268 7.88 -13.82 -14.06
N MET A 269 8.18 -13.23 -15.22
CA MET A 269 7.64 -13.69 -16.50
C MET A 269 8.11 -15.10 -16.87
N GLU A 270 9.29 -15.55 -16.43
CA GLU A 270 9.76 -16.92 -16.60
C GLU A 270 8.81 -17.93 -15.92
N HIS A 271 8.39 -17.63 -14.69
CA HIS A 271 7.58 -18.53 -13.86
C HIS A 271 6.07 -18.35 -14.02
N MET A 272 5.61 -17.30 -14.71
CA MET A 272 4.19 -17.06 -14.94
C MET A 272 3.56 -18.17 -15.77
N THR A 273 2.41 -18.65 -15.29
CA THR A 273 1.54 -19.60 -15.97
C THR A 273 0.28 -18.90 -16.45
N ILE A 274 -0.39 -19.47 -17.45
CA ILE A 274 -1.66 -18.93 -17.97
C ILE A 274 -2.70 -18.76 -16.85
N GLY A 275 -2.83 -19.73 -15.93
CA GLY A 275 -3.81 -19.64 -14.84
C GLY A 275 -3.52 -18.53 -13.81
N ILE A 276 -2.24 -18.16 -13.60
CA ILE A 276 -1.89 -17.02 -12.75
C ILE A 276 -2.14 -15.71 -13.49
N MET A 277 -1.79 -15.65 -14.78
CA MET A 277 -2.01 -14.47 -15.62
C MET A 277 -3.49 -14.17 -15.78
N ASP A 278 -4.31 -15.16 -16.13
CA ASP A 278 -5.77 -14.96 -16.28
C ASP A 278 -6.42 -14.44 -14.98
N ARG A 279 -5.92 -14.89 -13.83
CA ARG A 279 -6.48 -14.52 -12.53
C ARG A 279 -6.03 -13.14 -12.04
N TYR A 280 -4.81 -12.71 -12.39
CA TYR A 280 -4.17 -11.51 -11.85
C TYR A 280 -3.65 -10.57 -12.95
N ASP A 281 -4.21 -10.64 -14.16
CA ASP A 281 -3.75 -9.92 -15.36
C ASP A 281 -3.50 -8.45 -15.07
N HIS A 282 -4.50 -7.75 -14.50
CA HIS A 282 -4.40 -6.33 -14.24
C HIS A 282 -3.23 -5.97 -13.29
N PHE A 283 -3.01 -6.79 -12.26
CA PHE A 283 -1.91 -6.57 -11.31
C PHE A 283 -0.55 -6.83 -11.97
N ILE A 284 -0.42 -7.93 -12.70
CA ILE A 284 0.80 -8.29 -13.42
C ILE A 284 1.12 -7.24 -14.49
N GLY A 285 0.10 -6.81 -15.22
CA GLY A 285 0.15 -5.73 -16.19
C GLY A 285 0.59 -4.41 -15.55
N LYS A 286 0.09 -4.07 -14.35
CA LYS A 286 0.54 -2.89 -13.60
C LYS A 286 2.02 -2.98 -13.20
N LEU A 287 2.55 -4.16 -12.87
CA LEU A 287 4.00 -4.31 -12.67
C LEU A 287 4.76 -4.10 -13.98
N LEU A 288 4.34 -4.77 -15.08
CA LEU A 288 4.97 -4.62 -16.38
C LEU A 288 4.92 -3.19 -16.93
N SER A 289 3.87 -2.44 -16.62
CA SER A 289 3.72 -1.03 -16.99
C SER A 289 4.77 -0.10 -16.41
N TYR A 290 5.49 -0.52 -15.37
CA TYR A 290 6.58 0.28 -14.81
C TYR A 290 7.85 0.20 -15.66
N VAL A 291 8.03 -0.88 -16.42
CA VAL A 291 9.24 -1.15 -17.23
C VAL A 291 9.57 -0.05 -18.25
N PRO A 292 8.61 0.49 -19.03
CA PRO A 292 8.89 1.57 -19.98
C PRO A 292 9.52 2.83 -19.36
N PHE A 293 9.32 3.06 -18.06
CA PHE A 293 9.82 4.24 -17.34
C PHE A 293 11.24 4.05 -16.79
N PHE A 294 12.17 3.55 -17.62
CA PHE A 294 13.56 3.26 -17.20
C PHE A 294 14.34 4.43 -16.61
N GLU A 295 13.99 5.67 -16.93
CA GLU A 295 14.64 6.83 -16.29
C GLU A 295 14.39 6.88 -14.78
N MET A 296 13.32 6.23 -14.32
CA MET A 296 12.98 6.07 -12.90
C MET A 296 13.58 4.80 -12.29
N ILE A 297 14.11 3.89 -13.10
CA ILE A 297 14.66 2.60 -12.67
C ILE A 297 16.19 2.72 -12.63
N GLN A 298 16.81 2.34 -11.51
CA GLN A 298 18.25 2.54 -11.32
C GLN A 298 19.05 1.25 -11.39
N VAL A 299 19.26 0.75 -12.61
CA VAL A 299 19.90 -0.55 -12.83
C VAL A 299 21.11 -0.51 -13.78
N PRO A 300 22.21 -1.24 -13.49
CA PRO A 300 23.38 -1.30 -14.36
C PRO A 300 23.21 -2.05 -15.70
N GLN A 301 22.35 -3.07 -15.79
CA GLN A 301 22.27 -4.01 -16.93
C GLN A 301 20.94 -3.95 -17.72
N HIS A 302 20.25 -2.81 -17.71
CA HIS A 302 18.87 -2.69 -18.20
C HIS A 302 18.59 -3.32 -19.58
N ALA A 303 19.44 -3.02 -20.58
CA ALA A 303 19.22 -3.46 -21.94
C ALA A 303 19.27 -5.00 -22.07
N TYR A 304 20.11 -5.67 -21.27
CA TYR A 304 20.26 -7.12 -21.28
C TYR A 304 19.06 -7.82 -20.65
N TYR A 305 18.61 -7.38 -19.47
CA TYR A 305 17.45 -7.98 -18.82
C TYR A 305 16.15 -7.75 -19.59
N CYS A 306 16.00 -6.59 -20.23
CA CYS A 306 14.86 -6.35 -21.09
C CYS A 306 14.88 -7.30 -22.31
N GLU A 307 16.03 -7.49 -22.95
CA GLU A 307 16.16 -8.45 -24.06
C GLU A 307 15.83 -9.89 -23.64
N GLU A 308 16.32 -10.33 -22.47
CA GLU A 308 15.98 -11.65 -21.91
C GLU A 308 14.48 -11.78 -21.60
N LEU A 309 13.85 -10.73 -21.08
CA LEU A 309 12.40 -10.68 -20.85
C LEU A 309 11.63 -10.88 -22.17
N LEU A 310 12.03 -10.18 -23.24
CA LEU A 310 11.41 -10.35 -24.56
C LEU A 310 11.62 -11.77 -25.07
N TYR A 311 12.82 -12.33 -24.92
CA TYR A 311 13.12 -13.69 -25.32
C TYR A 311 12.25 -14.73 -24.59
N ILE A 312 12.07 -14.60 -23.28
CA ILE A 312 11.23 -15.48 -22.45
C ILE A 312 9.76 -15.48 -22.90
N CYS A 313 9.28 -14.33 -23.40
CA CYS A 313 7.88 -14.17 -23.78
C CYS A 313 7.62 -14.53 -25.25
N LYS A 314 8.64 -14.41 -26.11
CA LYS A 314 8.52 -14.63 -27.56
C LYS A 314 8.04 -16.05 -27.88
N GLY A 315 6.99 -16.15 -28.68
CA GLY A 315 6.36 -17.41 -29.09
C GLY A 315 5.36 -17.99 -28.08
N ILE A 316 5.11 -17.34 -26.94
CA ILE A 316 4.13 -17.78 -25.93
C ILE A 316 2.96 -16.80 -25.91
N ALA A 317 1.87 -17.14 -26.59
CA ALA A 317 0.74 -16.25 -26.88
C ALA A 317 0.29 -15.36 -25.70
N TYR A 318 -0.01 -15.96 -24.54
CA TYR A 318 -0.49 -15.21 -23.36
C TYR A 318 0.57 -14.27 -22.75
N LYS A 319 1.87 -14.59 -22.85
CA LYS A 319 2.95 -13.71 -22.40
C LYS A 319 3.21 -12.59 -23.39
N GLU A 320 3.03 -12.85 -24.67
CA GLU A 320 3.15 -11.81 -25.69
C GLU A 320 2.03 -10.79 -25.59
N GLU A 321 0.80 -11.26 -25.42
CA GLU A 321 -0.38 -10.43 -25.28
C GLU A 321 -0.23 -9.44 -24.11
N ILE A 322 0.15 -9.92 -22.93
CA ILE A 322 0.30 -9.05 -21.76
C ILE A 322 1.43 -8.03 -21.92
N LEU A 323 2.56 -8.39 -22.57
CA LEU A 323 3.62 -7.42 -22.88
C LEU A 323 3.12 -6.35 -23.85
N ARG A 324 2.36 -6.72 -24.88
CA ARG A 324 1.77 -5.75 -25.82
C ARG A 324 0.81 -4.80 -25.11
N ASN A 325 -0.06 -5.36 -24.28
CA ASN A 325 -1.13 -4.61 -23.61
C ASN A 325 -0.65 -3.67 -22.51
N TYR A 326 0.50 -3.96 -21.87
CA TYR A 326 0.95 -3.18 -20.72
C TYR A 326 2.31 -2.51 -20.87
N LEU A 327 3.23 -3.07 -21.66
CA LEU A 327 4.55 -2.47 -21.89
C LEU A 327 4.57 -1.67 -23.19
N PHE A 328 4.24 -2.32 -24.32
CA PHE A 328 4.42 -1.71 -25.63
C PHE A 328 3.38 -0.63 -25.97
N ILE A 329 2.17 -0.72 -25.41
CA ILE A 329 1.18 0.36 -25.56
C ILE A 329 1.67 1.71 -25.02
N GLN A 330 2.57 1.69 -24.02
CA GLN A 330 3.10 2.89 -23.37
C GLN A 330 4.38 3.41 -24.02
N LEU A 331 4.98 2.61 -24.90
CA LEU A 331 6.24 2.93 -25.55
C LEU A 331 6.16 4.26 -26.32
N HIS A 332 5.00 4.59 -26.85
CA HIS A 332 4.74 5.83 -27.56
C HIS A 332 5.08 7.10 -26.77
N ASP A 333 4.84 7.09 -25.47
CA ASP A 333 5.03 8.27 -24.62
C ASP A 333 6.44 8.37 -24.04
N CYS A 334 7.21 7.28 -24.06
CA CYS A 334 8.55 7.19 -23.46
C CYS A 334 9.66 6.69 -24.41
N LEU A 335 9.39 6.58 -25.72
CA LEU A 335 10.28 5.97 -26.71
C LEU A 335 11.74 6.44 -26.63
N PRO A 336 12.06 7.75 -26.59
CA PRO A 336 13.46 8.20 -26.63
C PRO A 336 14.24 7.70 -25.43
N SER A 337 13.64 7.80 -24.25
CA SER A 337 14.22 7.36 -22.98
C SER A 337 14.41 5.85 -22.98
N PHE A 338 13.40 5.11 -23.45
CA PHE A 338 13.44 3.66 -23.56
C PHE A 338 14.56 3.19 -24.51
N PHE A 339 14.67 3.75 -25.73
CA PHE A 339 15.68 3.35 -26.71
C PHE A 339 17.08 3.90 -26.48
N LYS A 340 17.23 5.02 -25.78
CA LYS A 340 18.55 5.59 -25.47
C LYS A 340 19.47 4.58 -24.78
N LEU A 341 18.93 3.71 -23.93
CA LEU A 341 19.69 2.66 -23.26
C LEU A 341 20.15 1.55 -24.22
N PHE A 342 19.28 1.09 -25.12
CA PHE A 342 19.65 0.09 -26.13
C PHE A 342 20.68 0.65 -27.12
N LEU A 343 20.52 1.92 -27.53
CA LEU A 343 21.48 2.63 -28.39
C LEU A 343 22.86 2.75 -27.71
N LYS A 344 22.90 3.16 -26.43
CA LYS A 344 24.16 3.26 -25.66
C LYS A 344 24.89 1.91 -25.58
N ASN A 345 24.15 0.81 -25.51
CA ASN A 345 24.70 -0.55 -25.42
C ASN A 345 24.80 -1.26 -26.78
N LYS A 346 24.59 -0.54 -27.91
CA LYS A 346 24.63 -1.08 -29.28
C LYS A 346 23.73 -2.31 -29.49
N ARG A 347 22.59 -2.39 -28.80
CA ARG A 347 21.60 -3.48 -28.90
C ARG A 347 20.59 -3.21 -30.01
N TYR A 348 21.11 -3.01 -31.22
CA TYR A 348 20.31 -2.54 -32.35
C TYR A 348 19.31 -3.58 -32.86
N ALA A 349 19.67 -4.87 -32.83
CA ALA A 349 18.76 -5.96 -33.19
C ALA A 349 17.51 -6.00 -32.29
N THR A 350 17.67 -5.74 -31.00
CA THR A 350 16.55 -5.66 -30.05
C THR A 350 15.62 -4.49 -30.38
N ILE A 351 16.16 -3.33 -30.75
CA ILE A 351 15.36 -2.17 -31.20
C ILE A 351 14.53 -2.54 -32.43
N HIS A 352 15.13 -3.24 -33.40
CA HIS A 352 14.42 -3.72 -34.58
C HIS A 352 13.28 -4.67 -34.20
N ASP A 353 13.55 -5.68 -33.37
CA ASP A 353 12.52 -6.61 -32.89
C ASP A 353 11.38 -5.86 -32.16
N ILE A 354 11.69 -4.87 -31.32
CA ILE A 354 10.66 -4.06 -30.66
C ILE A 354 9.73 -3.38 -31.68
N LEU A 355 10.30 -2.72 -32.69
CA LEU A 355 9.52 -1.92 -33.64
C LEU A 355 8.69 -2.75 -34.63
N PHE A 356 9.17 -3.95 -34.99
CA PHE A 356 8.54 -4.74 -36.06
C PHE A 356 7.86 -6.03 -35.59
N TYR A 357 8.26 -6.56 -34.44
CA TYR A 357 7.61 -7.73 -33.86
C TYR A 357 6.63 -7.32 -32.77
N TRP A 358 7.06 -6.46 -31.84
CA TRP A 358 6.30 -6.16 -30.61
C TRP A 358 5.31 -5.00 -30.74
N CYS A 359 5.63 -3.99 -31.54
CA CYS A 359 4.68 -2.95 -31.89
C CYS A 359 3.75 -3.41 -33.01
N ASP A 360 2.49 -2.98 -32.95
CA ASP A 360 1.59 -3.06 -34.10
C ASP A 360 1.87 -1.95 -35.12
N ASP A 361 1.24 -2.04 -36.30
CA ASP A 361 1.46 -1.09 -37.39
C ASP A 361 1.01 0.34 -37.00
N GLU A 362 -0.06 0.50 -36.22
CA GLU A 362 -0.55 1.82 -35.80
C GLU A 362 0.43 2.48 -34.81
N GLN A 363 0.92 1.71 -33.84
CA GLN A 363 1.95 2.11 -32.90
C GLN A 363 3.21 2.51 -33.64
N ARG A 364 3.70 1.68 -34.57
CA ARG A 364 4.90 1.99 -35.37
C ARG A 364 4.73 3.27 -36.18
N MET A 365 3.62 3.42 -36.90
CA MET A 365 3.32 4.62 -37.69
C MET A 365 3.22 5.88 -36.81
N SER A 366 2.67 5.76 -35.60
CA SER A 366 2.61 6.85 -34.64
C SER A 366 4.00 7.24 -34.13
N LEU A 367 4.85 6.25 -33.83
CA LEU A 367 6.24 6.47 -33.45
C LEU A 367 7.04 7.14 -34.56
N GLU A 368 6.87 6.75 -35.84
CA GLU A 368 7.54 7.36 -37.00
C GLU A 368 7.17 8.84 -37.18
N ARG A 369 5.91 9.20 -36.86
CA ARG A 369 5.46 10.60 -36.93
C ARG A 369 6.03 11.46 -35.81
N LYS A 370 6.22 10.89 -34.62
CA LYS A 370 6.73 11.61 -33.45
C LYS A 370 8.26 11.65 -33.38
N TYR A 371 8.91 10.62 -33.88
CA TYR A 371 10.35 10.41 -33.76
C TYR A 371 10.93 10.10 -35.12
N ASN A 372 12.12 10.66 -35.41
CA ASN A 372 12.84 10.35 -36.64
C ASN A 372 13.42 8.92 -36.55
N LEU A 373 12.58 7.91 -36.79
CA LEU A 373 12.99 6.51 -36.76
C LEU A 373 14.06 6.22 -37.83
N SER A 374 14.08 6.95 -38.96
CA SER A 374 15.15 6.86 -39.96
C SER A 374 16.53 7.16 -39.39
N PHE A 375 16.66 8.12 -38.47
CA PHE A 375 17.92 8.41 -37.77
C PHE A 375 18.36 7.25 -36.85
N ILE A 376 17.41 6.58 -36.19
CA ILE A 376 17.70 5.40 -35.36
C ILE A 376 18.16 4.23 -36.24
N TYR A 377 17.53 4.04 -37.40
CA TYR A 377 17.94 3.03 -38.37
C TYR A 377 19.25 3.33 -39.08
N GLU A 378 19.57 4.60 -39.34
CA GLU A 378 20.87 4.99 -39.89
C GLU A 378 21.99 4.58 -38.91
N LYS A 379 21.79 4.80 -37.61
CA LYS A 379 22.70 4.30 -36.58
C LYS A 379 22.78 2.77 -36.53
N TYR A 380 21.65 2.07 -36.71
CA TYR A 380 21.63 0.61 -36.83
C TYR A 380 22.46 0.12 -38.03
N ALA A 381 22.28 0.73 -39.21
CA ALA A 381 22.89 0.31 -40.46
C ALA A 381 24.41 0.60 -40.51
N CYS A 382 24.88 1.60 -39.77
CA CYS A 382 26.28 2.01 -39.75
C CYS A 382 27.17 1.34 -38.68
N GLY A 383 26.61 0.53 -37.77
CA GLY A 383 27.37 -0.21 -36.73
C GLY A 383 27.67 0.58 -35.45
#